data_AF-A0A1X4NMP3-F1
#
_entry.id   AF-A0A1X4NMP3-F1
#
_cell.length_a   1.000
_cell.length_b   1.000
_cell.length_c   1.000
_cell.angle_alpha   90.00
_cell.angle_beta   90.00
_cell.angle_gamma   90.00
#
_symmetry.space_group_name_H-M   'P 1'
#
loop_
_entity.id
_entity.type
_entity.pdbx_description
1 polymer ?
#
loop_
_entity_poly.entity_id
_entity_poly.type
_entity_poly.pdbx_seq_one_letter_code
_entity_poly.pdbx_strand_id
1 'polypeptide(L)'
;MSFLSFKNVSKSYGVGTNQTHVLKNIDLDVQEGEFLVLLGFSGTGKTTLINLMAGLDTPTSGDVTFKGAPVTDLPHIWSDLNKAGLVSGHAYSKGLRTVKTCVGTDHCRFGTQNSTGLGIKLEKILWGSWTPHKVKLGVSGCPRNCAEATCKDIGVICVDSGYQIGIAGAAGMDVKETELLCQVPTEEECIEVIVAVTQAYRENAKYLDRIYKWVGKVGLDWVKEVVVDDVENRRALVERFEVSQSIYRKDPWAEHARDKAQNYAPLADLTPLAAE
;
A
#
# COMPACT_ATOMS: atom_id res chain seq x y z
N MET A 1 10.72 -14.54 26.04
CA MET A 1 10.84 -15.18 24.70
C MET A 1 11.53 -14.18 23.79
N SER A 2 12.47 -14.62 22.95
CA SER A 2 13.09 -13.73 21.96
C SER A 2 12.05 -13.21 20.98
N PHE A 3 12.20 -11.96 20.58
CA PHE A 3 11.31 -11.28 19.64
C PHE A 3 11.54 -11.77 18.20
N LEU A 4 12.80 -12.08 17.87
CA LEU A 4 13.24 -12.74 16.64
C LEU A 4 14.29 -13.81 17.02
N SER A 5 14.18 -15.02 16.48
CA SER A 5 15.09 -16.13 16.76
C SER A 5 15.46 -16.88 15.49
N PHE A 6 16.76 -17.13 15.31
CA PHE A 6 17.35 -18.03 14.32
C PHE A 6 17.92 -19.22 15.07
N LYS A 7 17.54 -20.44 14.66
CA LYS A 7 18.04 -21.68 15.23
C LYS A 7 18.64 -22.56 14.14
N ASN A 8 19.96 -22.73 14.16
CA ASN A 8 20.73 -23.52 13.19
C ASN A 8 20.46 -23.14 11.72
N VAL A 9 20.26 -21.85 11.45
CA VAL A 9 19.80 -21.39 10.14
C VAL A 9 20.93 -21.43 9.10
N SER A 10 20.70 -22.14 8.00
CA SER A 10 21.59 -22.15 6.85
C SER A 10 20.84 -21.78 5.57
N LYS A 11 21.54 -21.15 4.63
CA LYS A 11 20.99 -20.81 3.31
C LYS A 11 22.02 -21.06 2.22
N SER A 12 21.58 -21.82 1.23
CA SER A 12 22.31 -22.08 -0.01
C SER A 12 21.49 -21.64 -1.22
N TYR A 13 22.16 -21.19 -2.27
CA TYR A 13 21.54 -20.92 -3.58
C TYR A 13 22.17 -21.82 -4.65
N GLY A 14 21.38 -22.20 -5.66
CA GLY A 14 21.80 -23.14 -6.70
C GLY A 14 21.67 -24.61 -6.29
N VAL A 15 22.01 -25.51 -7.22
CA VAL A 15 21.86 -26.96 -7.09
C VAL A 15 23.13 -27.70 -7.53
N GLY A 16 23.36 -28.88 -6.97
CA GLY A 16 24.50 -29.73 -7.34
C GLY A 16 25.86 -29.07 -7.09
N THR A 17 26.79 -29.22 -8.04
CA THR A 17 28.15 -28.66 -7.95
C THR A 17 28.21 -27.14 -8.01
N ASN A 18 27.13 -26.46 -8.43
CA ASN A 18 27.03 -25.01 -8.48
C ASN A 18 26.35 -24.42 -7.23
N GLN A 19 26.11 -25.23 -6.19
CA GLN A 19 25.52 -24.75 -4.95
C GLN A 19 26.49 -23.85 -4.19
N THR A 20 26.03 -22.65 -3.84
CA THR A 20 26.78 -21.68 -3.05
C THR A 20 26.16 -21.56 -1.66
N HIS A 21 26.93 -21.91 -0.63
CA HIS A 21 26.52 -21.78 0.78
C HIS A 21 26.76 -20.36 1.28
N VAL A 22 25.69 -19.59 1.47
CA VAL A 22 25.75 -18.17 1.86
C VAL A 22 25.68 -17.98 3.37
N LEU A 23 24.79 -18.70 4.05
CA LEU A 23 24.69 -18.71 5.52
C LEU A 23 24.88 -20.13 6.04
N LYS A 24 25.59 -20.28 7.16
CA LYS A 24 25.95 -21.57 7.75
C LYS A 24 25.71 -21.53 9.25
N ASN A 25 24.75 -22.32 9.73
CA ASN A 25 24.45 -22.55 11.15
C ASN A 25 24.39 -21.26 11.98
N ILE A 26 23.57 -20.32 11.53
CA ILE A 26 23.37 -19.06 12.24
C ILE A 26 22.39 -19.29 13.39
N ASP A 27 22.85 -19.00 14.61
CA ASP A 27 22.04 -18.84 15.79
C ASP A 27 22.05 -17.35 16.20
N LEU A 28 20.87 -16.78 16.37
CA LEU A 28 20.69 -15.37 16.71
C LEU A 28 19.39 -15.20 17.47
N ASP A 29 19.42 -14.57 18.64
CA ASP A 29 18.23 -14.14 19.37
C ASP A 29 18.26 -12.62 19.52
N VAL A 30 17.18 -11.96 19.14
CA VAL A 30 16.98 -10.51 19.32
C VAL A 30 15.81 -10.30 20.25
N GLN A 31 15.99 -9.48 21.28
CA GLN A 31 14.96 -9.14 22.26
C GLN A 31 14.13 -7.94 21.80
N GLU A 32 12.95 -7.77 22.40
CA GLU A 32 12.11 -6.62 22.11
C GLU A 32 12.79 -5.32 22.57
N GLY A 33 12.83 -4.31 21.68
CA GLY A 33 13.51 -3.04 21.94
C GLY A 33 15.03 -3.05 21.72
N GLU A 34 15.61 -4.19 21.36
CA GLU A 34 17.05 -4.30 21.08
C GLU A 34 17.41 -3.68 19.72
N PHE A 35 18.53 -2.95 19.69
CA PHE A 35 19.05 -2.34 18.46
C PHE A 35 20.20 -3.19 17.89
N LEU A 36 19.92 -3.92 16.80
CA LEU A 36 20.88 -4.77 16.12
C LEU A 36 21.44 -4.08 14.87
N VAL A 37 22.78 -4.11 14.71
CA VAL A 37 23.47 -3.66 13.50
C VAL A 37 24.21 -4.84 12.86
N LEU A 38 23.92 -5.11 11.59
CA LEU A 38 24.63 -6.12 10.79
C LEU A 38 25.72 -5.48 9.95
N LEU A 39 26.98 -5.79 10.24
CA LEU A 39 28.16 -5.28 9.53
C LEU A 39 28.91 -6.41 8.80
N GLY A 40 29.56 -6.09 7.69
CA GLY A 40 30.38 -7.04 6.94
C GLY A 40 30.62 -6.60 5.49
N PHE A 41 31.65 -7.14 4.85
CA PHE A 41 32.00 -6.85 3.46
C PHE A 41 30.87 -7.23 2.47
N SER A 42 30.88 -6.65 1.27
CA SER A 42 29.90 -7.04 0.23
C SER A 42 29.96 -8.56 -0.03
N GLY A 43 28.81 -9.20 -0.25
CA GLY A 43 28.73 -10.64 -0.53
C GLY A 43 28.72 -11.59 0.68
N THR A 44 28.88 -11.10 1.92
CA THR A 44 28.92 -11.97 3.13
C THR A 44 27.56 -12.50 3.62
N GLY A 45 26.50 -12.38 2.83
CA GLY A 45 25.17 -12.89 3.19
C GLY A 45 24.29 -11.98 4.06
N LYS A 46 24.66 -10.71 4.29
CA LYS A 46 23.84 -9.76 5.07
C LYS A 46 22.42 -9.59 4.51
N THR A 47 22.29 -9.33 3.21
CA THR A 47 20.99 -9.19 2.55
C THR A 47 20.19 -10.48 2.63
N THR A 48 20.84 -11.64 2.46
CA THR A 48 20.21 -12.94 2.66
C THR A 48 19.67 -13.10 4.08
N LEU A 49 20.46 -12.75 5.10
CA LEU A 49 20.02 -12.83 6.50
C LEU A 49 18.81 -11.91 6.74
N ILE A 50 18.85 -10.65 6.26
CA ILE A 50 17.74 -9.70 6.37
C ILE A 50 16.47 -10.23 5.66
N ASN A 51 16.60 -10.83 4.48
CA ASN A 51 15.46 -11.40 3.75
C ASN A 51 14.84 -12.57 4.52
N LEU A 52 15.65 -13.44 5.13
CA LEU A 52 15.16 -14.50 6.01
C LEU A 52 14.45 -13.93 7.25
N MET A 53 14.96 -12.86 7.86
CA MET A 53 14.29 -12.18 8.99
C MET A 53 12.92 -11.62 8.59
N ALA A 54 12.81 -11.09 7.38
CA ALA A 54 11.60 -10.46 6.87
C ALA A 54 10.58 -11.47 6.29
N GLY A 55 10.92 -12.76 6.20
CA GLY A 55 10.09 -13.78 5.56
C GLY A 55 9.97 -13.62 4.05
N LEU A 56 10.93 -12.92 3.43
CA LEU A 56 11.01 -12.74 1.98
C LEU A 56 11.80 -13.88 1.29
N ASP A 57 12.48 -14.71 2.07
CA ASP A 57 13.18 -15.91 1.60
C ASP A 57 13.04 -17.00 2.66
N THR A 58 13.25 -18.27 2.27
CA THR A 58 13.14 -19.43 3.16
C THR A 58 14.51 -20.03 3.48
N PRO A 59 14.79 -20.44 4.72
CA PRO A 59 16.06 -21.10 5.04
C PRO A 59 16.15 -22.44 4.29
N THR A 60 17.38 -22.86 3.94
CA THR A 60 17.61 -24.21 3.42
C THR A 60 17.52 -25.25 4.55
N SER A 61 17.88 -24.85 5.77
CA SER A 61 17.71 -25.63 6.99
C SER A 61 17.65 -24.71 8.21
N GLY A 62 17.11 -25.22 9.31
CA GLY A 62 16.93 -24.46 10.56
C GLY A 62 15.67 -23.61 10.55
N ASP A 63 15.41 -22.94 11.67
CA ASP A 63 14.15 -22.25 11.92
C ASP A 63 14.36 -20.76 12.18
N VAL A 64 13.48 -19.94 11.60
CA VAL A 64 13.38 -18.51 11.90
C VAL A 64 12.01 -18.25 12.49
N THR A 65 11.95 -17.68 13.70
CA THR A 65 10.69 -17.33 14.36
C THR A 65 10.65 -15.86 14.74
N PHE A 66 9.46 -15.25 14.61
CA PHE A 66 9.16 -13.89 15.02
C PHE A 66 7.99 -13.92 16.01
N LYS A 67 8.19 -13.39 17.21
CA LYS A 67 7.24 -13.47 18.33
C LYS A 67 6.73 -14.89 18.60
N GLY A 68 7.60 -15.88 18.40
CA GLY A 68 7.27 -17.30 18.58
C GLY A 68 6.54 -17.98 17.42
N ALA A 69 6.16 -17.25 16.36
CA ALA A 69 5.58 -17.83 15.15
C ALA A 69 6.67 -18.03 14.07
N PRO A 70 6.66 -19.14 13.30
CA PRO A 70 7.56 -19.31 12.17
C PRO A 70 7.43 -18.16 11.16
N VAL A 71 8.55 -17.55 10.80
CA VAL A 71 8.57 -16.49 9.77
C VAL A 71 8.21 -17.06 8.39
N THR A 72 8.44 -18.36 8.18
CA THR A 72 8.02 -19.12 6.99
C THR A 72 6.51 -19.26 6.85
N ASP A 73 5.72 -19.03 7.90
CA ASP A 73 4.26 -19.03 7.81
C ASP A 73 3.72 -17.74 7.18
N LEU A 74 4.50 -16.64 7.21
CA LEU A 74 4.05 -15.36 6.66
C LEU A 74 3.65 -15.45 5.18
N PRO A 75 4.44 -16.07 4.27
CA PRO A 75 4.00 -16.34 2.90
C PRO A 75 2.69 -17.12 2.79
N HIS A 76 2.44 -18.07 3.69
CA HIS A 76 1.21 -18.87 3.69
C HIS A 76 0.00 -18.09 4.20
N ILE A 77 0.17 -17.31 5.27
CA ILE A 77 -0.84 -16.37 5.76
C ILE A 77 -1.18 -15.36 4.66
N TRP A 78 -0.18 -14.80 3.98
CA TRP A 78 -0.41 -13.90 2.84
C TRP A 78 -1.06 -14.62 1.66
N SER A 79 -0.77 -15.90 1.41
CA SER A 79 -1.47 -16.71 0.40
C SER A 79 -2.96 -16.81 0.69
N ASP A 80 -3.34 -17.09 1.94
CA ASP A 80 -4.74 -17.24 2.31
C ASP A 80 -5.47 -15.89 2.33
N LEU A 81 -4.80 -14.82 2.79
CA LEU A 81 -5.31 -13.45 2.68
C LEU A 81 -5.52 -13.04 1.22
N ASN A 82 -4.55 -13.32 0.34
CA ASN A 82 -4.66 -13.01 -1.09
C ASN A 82 -5.79 -13.79 -1.78
N LYS A 83 -5.98 -15.07 -1.45
CA LYS A 83 -7.13 -15.87 -1.94
C LYS A 83 -8.47 -15.28 -1.47
N ALA A 84 -8.51 -14.72 -0.27
CA ALA A 84 -9.66 -13.99 0.26
C ALA A 84 -9.80 -12.56 -0.31
N GLY A 85 -8.89 -12.13 -1.20
CA GLY A 85 -8.89 -10.80 -1.81
C GLY A 85 -8.28 -9.69 -0.95
N LEU A 86 -7.62 -10.05 0.15
CA LEU A 86 -6.98 -9.14 1.10
C LEU A 86 -5.50 -8.98 0.74
N VAL A 87 -5.19 -7.90 0.04
CA VAL A 87 -3.82 -7.64 -0.44
C VAL A 87 -3.04 -6.78 0.54
N SER A 88 -1.72 -6.99 0.63
CA SER A 88 -0.86 -6.19 1.50
C SER A 88 -0.86 -4.71 1.14
N GLY A 89 -1.14 -3.86 2.13
CA GLY A 89 -0.99 -2.41 2.01
C GLY A 89 0.47 -1.98 1.88
N HIS A 90 0.72 -0.88 1.17
CA HIS A 90 2.06 -0.35 0.91
C HIS A 90 2.45 0.74 1.93
N ALA A 91 2.36 0.42 3.23
CA ALA A 91 2.39 1.41 4.31
C ALA A 91 3.68 2.25 4.40
N TYR A 92 4.82 1.72 3.93
CA TYR A 92 6.13 2.38 4.01
C TYR A 92 6.61 2.99 2.69
N SER A 93 5.89 2.78 1.58
CA SER A 93 6.30 3.30 0.27
C SER A 93 6.12 4.82 0.17
N LYS A 94 6.84 5.41 -0.79
CA LYS A 94 6.50 6.72 -1.38
C LYS A 94 5.48 6.47 -2.49
N GLY A 95 4.23 6.30 -2.08
CA GLY A 95 3.11 5.94 -2.93
C GLY A 95 1.79 6.22 -2.24
N LEU A 96 0.70 5.73 -2.84
CA LEU A 96 -0.63 5.74 -2.22
C LEU A 96 -0.61 5.04 -0.85
N ARG A 97 -1.21 5.68 0.14
CA ARG A 97 -1.67 5.03 1.39
C ARG A 97 -3.14 4.66 1.25
N THR A 98 -3.60 3.73 2.07
CA THR A 98 -5.00 3.29 2.09
C THR A 98 -5.96 4.46 1.95
N VAL A 99 -6.89 4.32 1.01
CA VAL A 99 -7.93 5.31 0.76
C VAL A 99 -8.88 5.31 1.95
N LYS A 100 -8.88 6.39 2.73
CA LYS A 100 -9.79 6.49 3.88
C LYS A 100 -11.19 6.80 3.37
N THR A 101 -12.17 6.00 3.75
CA THR A 101 -13.58 6.26 3.44
C THR A 101 -14.39 6.44 4.71
N CYS A 102 -15.55 7.08 4.57
CA CYS A 102 -16.66 6.85 5.49
C CYS A 102 -17.56 5.75 4.92
N VAL A 103 -18.52 5.29 5.73
CA VAL A 103 -19.43 4.20 5.34
C VAL A 103 -20.44 4.56 4.24
N GLY A 104 -20.53 5.83 3.83
CA GLY A 104 -21.37 6.27 2.71
C GLY A 104 -22.83 5.83 2.80
N THR A 105 -23.47 5.63 1.65
CA THR A 105 -24.84 5.09 1.54
C THR A 105 -24.97 3.64 2.03
N ASP A 106 -23.87 2.90 2.22
CA ASP A 106 -23.93 1.50 2.65
C ASP A 106 -24.49 1.38 4.08
N HIS A 107 -24.16 2.33 4.96
CA HIS A 107 -24.58 2.29 6.36
C HIS A 107 -24.97 3.64 6.98
N CYS A 108 -24.72 4.78 6.33
CA CYS A 108 -25.03 6.11 6.89
C CYS A 108 -26.30 6.68 6.27
N ARG A 109 -27.27 7.05 7.13
CA ARG A 109 -28.51 7.75 6.70
C ARG A 109 -28.29 9.13 6.06
N PHE A 110 -27.10 9.70 6.20
CA PHE A 110 -26.72 10.98 5.58
C PHE A 110 -25.81 10.78 4.36
N GLY A 111 -25.45 9.54 4.03
CA GLY A 111 -24.63 9.25 2.87
C GLY A 111 -25.38 9.66 1.60
N THR A 112 -24.79 10.55 0.83
CA THR A 112 -25.32 10.99 -0.46
C THR A 112 -24.92 10.01 -1.56
N GLN A 113 -23.70 9.48 -1.51
CA GLN A 113 -23.18 8.52 -2.49
C GLN A 113 -22.37 7.39 -1.81
N ASN A 114 -22.06 6.35 -2.59
CA ASN A 114 -21.28 5.20 -2.15
C ASN A 114 -19.77 5.53 -2.06
N SER A 115 -19.34 6.13 -0.94
CA SER A 115 -17.92 6.43 -0.72
C SER A 115 -17.04 5.19 -0.55
N THR A 116 -17.57 4.09 0.00
CA THR A 116 -16.79 2.85 0.17
C THR A 116 -16.40 2.26 -1.18
N GLY A 117 -17.38 2.12 -2.08
CA GLY A 117 -17.19 1.61 -3.44
C GLY A 117 -16.21 2.44 -4.25
N LEU A 118 -16.39 3.76 -4.27
CA LEU A 118 -15.44 4.67 -4.92
C LEU A 118 -14.04 4.56 -4.31
N GLY A 119 -13.93 4.50 -2.99
CA GLY A 119 -12.64 4.33 -2.32
C GLY A 119 -11.92 3.03 -2.70
N ILE A 120 -12.65 1.91 -2.77
CA ILE A 120 -12.11 0.61 -3.22
C ILE A 120 -11.61 0.70 -4.67
N LYS A 121 -12.37 1.33 -5.57
CA LYS A 121 -11.96 1.52 -6.98
C LYS A 121 -10.67 2.35 -7.07
N LEU A 122 -10.63 3.50 -6.39
CA LEU A 122 -9.46 4.36 -6.36
C LEU A 122 -8.23 3.65 -5.77
N GLU A 123 -8.41 2.88 -4.69
CA GLU A 123 -7.33 2.10 -4.11
C GLU A 123 -6.77 1.08 -5.10
N LYS A 124 -7.63 0.30 -5.76
CA LYS A 124 -7.22 -0.70 -6.77
C LYS A 124 -6.58 -0.09 -8.02
N ILE A 125 -6.92 1.14 -8.36
CA ILE A 125 -6.33 1.84 -9.51
C ILE A 125 -4.96 2.40 -9.13
N LEU A 126 -4.86 3.06 -7.97
CA LEU A 126 -3.67 3.83 -7.60
C LEU A 126 -2.63 3.02 -6.81
N TRP A 127 -2.98 1.87 -6.22
CA TRP A 127 -2.01 1.06 -5.47
C TRP A 127 -0.85 0.59 -6.37
N GLY A 128 0.32 0.41 -5.76
CA GLY A 128 1.55 0.10 -6.49
C GLY A 128 2.17 1.29 -7.24
N SER A 129 1.50 2.45 -7.28
CA SER A 129 2.08 3.66 -7.88
C SER A 129 3.16 4.29 -7.00
N TRP A 130 4.37 4.42 -7.55
CA TRP A 130 5.44 5.21 -6.95
C TRP A 130 5.24 6.69 -7.25
N THR A 131 5.24 7.49 -6.20
CA THR A 131 5.05 8.94 -6.23
C THR A 131 6.23 9.67 -5.56
N PRO A 132 6.45 10.95 -5.86
CA PRO A 132 7.57 11.71 -5.28
C PRO A 132 7.60 11.71 -3.74
N HIS A 133 6.43 11.62 -3.11
CA HIS A 133 6.26 11.33 -1.69
C HIS A 133 4.95 10.57 -1.43
N LYS A 134 4.75 10.02 -0.22
CA LYS A 134 3.47 9.41 0.22
C LYS A 134 2.25 10.28 -0.11
N VAL A 135 1.20 9.66 -0.62
CA VAL A 135 -0.09 10.28 -0.97
C VAL A 135 -1.17 9.72 -0.06
N LYS A 136 -1.89 10.59 0.66
CA LYS A 136 -3.10 10.25 1.41
C LYS A 136 -4.30 10.65 0.57
N LEU A 137 -5.24 9.73 0.40
CA LEU A 137 -6.51 9.98 -0.28
C LEU A 137 -7.67 9.71 0.68
N GLY A 138 -8.72 10.53 0.61
CA GLY A 138 -9.96 10.26 1.35
C GLY A 138 -11.21 10.51 0.53
N VAL A 139 -12.24 9.69 0.76
CA VAL A 139 -13.56 9.82 0.11
C VAL A 139 -14.64 9.89 1.18
N SER A 140 -15.32 11.03 1.28
CA SER A 140 -16.46 11.22 2.17
C SER A 140 -17.74 11.20 1.36
N GLY A 141 -18.68 10.33 1.73
CA GLY A 141 -19.96 10.12 1.04
C GLY A 141 -20.97 11.25 1.21
N CYS A 142 -20.66 12.30 1.98
CA CYS A 142 -21.46 13.52 2.12
C CYS A 142 -20.59 14.69 2.65
N PRO A 143 -21.09 15.95 2.64
CA PRO A 143 -20.38 17.12 3.16
C PRO A 143 -19.99 17.08 4.65
N ARG A 144 -20.54 16.14 5.44
CA ARG A 144 -20.14 15.96 6.85
C ARG A 144 -18.71 15.46 7.02
N ASN A 145 -18.08 14.98 5.94
CA ASN A 145 -16.64 14.77 5.86
C ASN A 145 -16.05 13.79 6.90
N CYS A 146 -16.74 12.70 7.21
CA CYS A 146 -16.27 11.73 8.23
C CYS A 146 -14.96 11.00 7.85
N ALA A 147 -14.53 11.05 6.58
CA ALA A 147 -13.23 10.52 6.16
C ALA A 147 -12.08 11.54 6.28
N GLU A 148 -12.38 12.74 6.78
CA GLU A 148 -11.51 13.93 6.80
C GLU A 148 -10.83 14.18 5.44
N ALA A 149 -11.58 14.01 4.34
CA ALA A 149 -11.11 14.16 2.97
C ALA A 149 -10.48 15.55 2.74
N THR A 150 -11.00 16.59 3.38
CA THR A 150 -10.52 17.98 3.27
C THR A 150 -9.12 18.24 3.86
N CYS A 151 -8.46 17.26 4.48
CA CYS A 151 -7.06 17.41 4.93
C CYS A 151 -6.12 16.33 4.36
N LYS A 152 -6.58 15.60 3.34
CA LYS A 152 -5.79 14.60 2.61
C LYS A 152 -5.04 15.27 1.46
N ASP A 153 -4.01 14.61 0.93
CA ASP A 153 -3.30 15.13 -0.25
C ASP A 153 -4.27 15.26 -1.45
N ILE A 154 -5.23 14.33 -1.55
CA ILE A 154 -6.39 14.34 -2.45
C ILE A 154 -7.65 13.97 -1.64
N GLY A 155 -8.69 14.78 -1.72
CA GLY A 155 -9.95 14.58 -1.01
C GLY A 155 -11.14 14.60 -1.95
N VAL A 156 -12.10 13.70 -1.74
CA VAL A 156 -13.39 13.70 -2.45
C VAL A 156 -14.51 13.91 -1.45
N ILE A 157 -15.37 14.90 -1.71
CA ILE A 157 -16.64 15.12 -1.03
C ILE A 157 -17.77 14.82 -2.01
N CYS A 158 -18.54 13.79 -1.73
CA CYS A 158 -19.76 13.49 -2.47
C CYS A 158 -20.87 14.48 -2.10
N VAL A 159 -21.55 15.01 -3.11
CA VAL A 159 -22.71 15.90 -3.01
C VAL A 159 -23.81 15.41 -3.95
N ASP A 160 -25.03 15.91 -3.82
CA ASP A 160 -26.15 15.46 -4.66
C ASP A 160 -25.91 15.74 -6.15
N SER A 161 -25.11 16.78 -6.45
CA SER A 161 -24.73 17.20 -7.80
C SER A 161 -23.40 16.59 -8.29
N GLY A 162 -22.86 15.56 -7.63
CA GLY A 162 -21.67 14.83 -8.07
C GLY A 162 -20.54 14.80 -7.03
N TYR A 163 -19.30 15.01 -7.48
CA TYR A 163 -18.08 14.76 -6.71
C TYR A 163 -17.19 16.00 -6.70
N GLN A 164 -16.98 16.59 -5.52
CA GLN A 164 -16.05 17.70 -5.34
C GLN A 164 -14.66 17.14 -5.02
N ILE A 165 -13.68 17.51 -5.84
CA ILE A 165 -12.31 17.01 -5.75
C ILE A 165 -11.44 18.16 -5.25
N GLY A 166 -10.85 17.97 -4.07
CA GLY A 166 -9.86 18.87 -3.48
C GLY A 166 -8.47 18.25 -3.49
N ILE A 167 -7.43 19.08 -3.61
CA ILE A 167 -6.02 18.64 -3.54
C ILE A 167 -5.23 19.52 -2.57
N ALA A 168 -3.95 19.19 -2.35
CA ALA A 168 -3.02 20.00 -1.56
C ALA A 168 -3.34 20.10 -0.05
N GLY A 169 -4.18 19.20 0.48
CA GLY A 169 -4.40 19.10 1.92
C GLY A 169 -3.22 18.44 2.66
N ALA A 170 -3.11 18.74 3.95
CA ALA A 170 -2.10 18.16 4.82
C ALA A 170 -2.60 18.04 6.27
N ALA A 171 -2.23 16.95 6.94
CA ALA A 171 -2.49 16.71 8.36
C ALA A 171 -1.23 16.16 9.04
N GLY A 172 -0.12 16.86 8.90
CA GLY A 172 1.20 16.47 9.41
C GLY A 172 1.85 17.62 10.18
N MET A 173 3.13 17.87 9.93
CA MET A 173 3.81 19.06 10.45
C MET A 173 3.12 20.35 9.99
N ASP A 174 2.66 20.37 8.73
CA ASP A 174 1.74 21.37 8.22
C ASP A 174 0.31 20.82 8.26
N VAL A 175 -0.62 21.67 8.70
CA VAL A 175 -2.06 21.43 8.63
C VAL A 175 -2.63 22.35 7.55
N LYS A 176 -3.15 21.76 6.48
CA LYS A 176 -3.72 22.48 5.34
C LYS A 176 -5.03 21.85 4.94
N GLU A 177 -6.02 22.71 4.71
CA GLU A 177 -7.23 22.33 4.00
C GLU A 177 -6.92 22.09 2.52
N THR A 178 -7.68 21.19 1.88
CA THR A 178 -7.63 21.00 0.44
C THR A 178 -8.14 22.22 -0.29
N GLU A 179 -7.48 22.58 -1.38
CA GLU A 179 -7.97 23.58 -2.32
C GLU A 179 -8.84 22.88 -3.40
N LEU A 180 -10.00 23.45 -3.73
CA LEU A 180 -10.93 22.86 -4.70
C LEU A 180 -10.32 22.86 -6.10
N LEU A 181 -10.10 21.66 -6.65
CA LEU A 181 -9.62 21.46 -8.01
C LEU A 181 -10.79 21.59 -9.00
N CYS A 182 -11.82 20.77 -8.85
CA CYS A 182 -13.04 20.83 -9.65
C CYS A 182 -14.20 20.06 -9.00
N GLN A 183 -15.39 20.18 -9.60
CA GLN A 183 -16.51 19.29 -9.34
C GLN A 183 -16.91 18.59 -10.63
N VAL A 184 -17.15 17.29 -10.56
CA VAL A 184 -17.54 16.46 -11.70
C VAL A 184 -18.85 15.72 -11.43
N PRO A 185 -19.70 15.50 -12.45
CA PRO A 185 -21.02 14.88 -12.26
C PRO A 185 -20.97 13.37 -12.01
N THR A 186 -19.94 12.67 -12.49
CA THR A 186 -19.90 11.19 -12.47
C THR A 186 -18.74 10.63 -11.67
N GLU A 187 -18.89 9.38 -11.23
CA GLU A 187 -17.85 8.67 -10.50
C GLU A 187 -16.65 8.37 -11.41
N GLU A 188 -16.92 8.03 -12.68
CA GLU A 188 -15.91 7.76 -13.70
C GLU A 188 -15.02 8.98 -13.93
N GLU A 189 -15.60 10.17 -14.10
CA GLU A 189 -14.83 11.39 -14.30
C GLU A 189 -14.06 11.77 -13.02
N CYS A 190 -14.62 11.47 -11.84
CA CYS A 190 -13.90 11.66 -10.57
C CYS A 190 -12.64 10.80 -10.50
N ILE A 191 -12.73 9.54 -10.92
CA ILE A 191 -11.59 8.63 -10.99
C ILE A 191 -10.56 9.15 -12.01
N GLU A 192 -10.99 9.55 -13.21
CA GLU A 192 -10.09 10.08 -14.25
C GLU A 192 -9.30 11.30 -13.77
N VAL A 193 -9.96 12.28 -13.14
CA VAL A 193 -9.31 13.49 -12.61
C VAL A 193 -8.28 13.12 -11.53
N ILE A 194 -8.62 12.20 -10.63
CA ILE A 194 -7.71 11.78 -9.55
C ILE A 194 -6.48 11.05 -10.10
N VAL A 195 -6.68 10.18 -11.09
CA VAL A 195 -5.57 9.49 -11.76
C VAL A 195 -4.67 10.50 -12.49
N ALA A 196 -5.27 11.43 -13.22
CA ALA A 196 -4.56 12.45 -13.96
C ALA A 196 -3.76 13.39 -13.05
N VAL A 197 -4.34 13.89 -11.94
CA VAL A 197 -3.59 14.72 -10.99
C VAL A 197 -2.47 13.95 -10.31
N THR A 198 -2.67 12.65 -10.05
CA THR A 198 -1.62 11.78 -9.52
C THR A 198 -0.48 11.64 -10.52
N GLN A 199 -0.78 11.44 -11.81
CA GLN A 199 0.25 11.36 -12.85
C GLN A 199 0.96 12.70 -13.07
N ALA A 200 0.23 13.81 -13.10
CA ALA A 200 0.82 15.15 -13.22
C ALA A 200 1.78 15.43 -12.06
N TYR A 201 1.40 15.04 -10.84
CA TYR A 201 2.26 15.11 -9.66
C TYR A 201 3.51 14.22 -9.82
N ARG A 202 3.36 12.98 -10.31
CA ARG A 202 4.50 12.07 -10.55
C ARG A 202 5.51 12.62 -11.54
N GLU A 203 5.05 13.28 -12.59
CA GLU A 203 5.89 13.80 -13.67
C GLU A 203 6.54 15.15 -13.33
N ASN A 204 5.88 15.98 -12.51
CA ASN A 204 6.26 17.40 -12.36
C ASN A 204 6.76 17.79 -10.97
N ALA A 205 6.62 16.95 -9.94
CA ALA A 205 7.12 17.26 -8.60
C ALA A 205 8.52 16.69 -8.35
N LYS A 206 9.29 17.40 -7.51
CA LYS A 206 10.61 16.90 -7.09
C LYS A 206 10.46 15.81 -6.04
N TYR A 207 11.41 14.89 -5.99
CA TYR A 207 11.47 13.87 -4.95
C TYR A 207 11.37 14.50 -3.55
N LEU A 208 10.54 13.90 -2.68
CA LEU A 208 10.16 14.38 -1.35
C LEU A 208 9.22 15.59 -1.28
N ASP A 209 8.79 16.17 -2.40
CA ASP A 209 7.70 17.13 -2.37
C ASP A 209 6.38 16.43 -2.10
N ARG A 210 5.65 16.85 -1.07
CA ARG A 210 4.23 16.50 -0.90
C ARG A 210 3.38 17.27 -1.91
N ILE A 211 2.17 16.80 -2.20
CA ILE A 211 1.27 17.48 -3.15
C ILE A 211 1.10 18.95 -2.79
N TYR A 212 0.87 19.30 -1.52
CA TYR A 212 0.75 20.72 -1.12
C TYR A 212 2.01 21.57 -1.36
N LYS A 213 3.21 20.97 -1.27
CA LYS A 213 4.47 21.68 -1.57
C LYS A 213 4.66 21.85 -3.06
N TRP A 214 4.25 20.85 -3.84
CA TRP A 214 4.27 20.91 -5.30
C TRP A 214 3.28 21.94 -5.83
N VAL A 215 2.02 21.88 -5.40
CA VAL A 215 0.99 22.87 -5.75
C VAL A 215 1.42 24.27 -5.31
N GLY A 216 2.04 24.42 -4.13
CA GLY A 216 2.60 25.71 -3.70
C GLY A 216 3.74 26.26 -4.58
N LYS A 217 4.35 25.44 -5.45
CA LYS A 217 5.38 25.87 -6.42
C LYS A 217 4.81 26.13 -7.80
N VAL A 218 3.92 25.26 -8.29
CA VAL A 218 3.36 25.37 -9.66
C VAL A 218 2.10 26.22 -9.73
N GLY A 219 1.41 26.39 -8.61
CA GLY A 219 0.10 27.06 -8.53
C GLY A 219 -1.05 26.10 -8.80
N LEU A 220 -2.18 26.29 -8.10
CA LEU A 220 -3.40 25.50 -8.34
C LEU A 220 -3.95 25.73 -9.74
N ASP A 221 -3.85 26.95 -10.26
CA ASP A 221 -4.36 27.32 -11.60
C ASP A 221 -3.68 26.51 -12.70
N TRP A 222 -2.37 26.29 -12.59
CA TRP A 222 -1.65 25.41 -13.52
C TRP A 222 -2.15 23.96 -13.44
N VAL A 223 -2.46 23.45 -12.23
CA VAL A 223 -3.02 22.10 -12.09
C VAL A 223 -4.41 22.01 -12.70
N LYS A 224 -5.24 23.06 -12.59
CA LYS A 224 -6.55 23.14 -13.25
C LYS A 224 -6.40 23.15 -14.76
N GLU A 225 -5.51 23.98 -15.30
CA GLU A 225 -5.25 24.06 -16.74
C GLU A 225 -4.90 22.68 -17.32
N VAL A 226 -3.97 21.96 -16.70
CA VAL A 226 -3.45 20.70 -17.25
C VAL A 226 -4.33 19.48 -16.96
N VAL A 227 -5.17 19.49 -15.92
CA VAL A 227 -6.00 18.32 -15.53
C VAL A 227 -7.49 18.54 -15.80
N VAL A 228 -8.00 19.74 -15.57
CA VAL A 228 -9.44 20.04 -15.61
C VAL A 228 -9.82 20.60 -16.97
N ASP A 229 -9.13 21.66 -17.38
CA ASP A 229 -9.50 22.45 -18.57
C ASP A 229 -9.05 21.77 -19.87
N ASP A 230 -7.87 21.14 -19.87
CA ASP A 230 -7.37 20.32 -20.98
C ASP A 230 -7.78 18.83 -20.83
N VAL A 231 -8.95 18.50 -21.38
CA VAL A 231 -9.52 17.13 -21.34
C VAL A 231 -8.64 16.13 -22.11
N GLU A 232 -8.01 16.55 -23.21
CA GLU A 232 -7.16 15.66 -24.01
C GLU A 232 -5.85 15.35 -23.26
N ASN A 233 -5.26 16.36 -22.62
CA ASN A 233 -4.12 16.12 -21.74
C ASN A 233 -4.49 15.30 -20.50
N ARG A 234 -5.69 15.50 -19.91
CA ARG A 234 -6.19 14.63 -18.84
C ARG A 234 -6.21 13.16 -19.27
N ARG A 235 -6.75 12.86 -20.46
CA ARG A 235 -6.77 11.49 -21.01
C ARG A 235 -5.36 10.95 -21.23
N ALA A 236 -4.47 11.77 -21.80
CA ALA A 236 -3.08 11.38 -22.01
C ALA A 236 -2.34 11.08 -20.70
N LEU A 237 -2.61 11.84 -19.63
CA LEU A 237 -2.09 11.57 -18.27
C LEU A 237 -2.60 10.23 -17.73
N VAL A 238 -3.90 9.94 -17.88
CA VAL A 238 -4.49 8.65 -17.46
C VAL A 238 -3.87 7.49 -18.22
N GLU A 239 -3.70 7.60 -19.53
CA GLU A 239 -3.08 6.56 -20.35
C GLU A 239 -1.64 6.27 -19.91
N ARG A 240 -0.81 7.31 -19.71
CA ARG A 240 0.56 7.13 -19.20
C ARG A 240 0.59 6.51 -17.81
N PHE A 241 -0.39 6.85 -16.95
CA PHE A 241 -0.52 6.22 -15.64
C PHE A 241 -0.78 4.71 -15.77
N GLU A 242 -1.73 4.29 -16.60
CA GLU A 242 -2.07 2.88 -16.79
C GLU A 242 -0.92 2.09 -17.43
N VAL A 243 -0.19 2.67 -18.40
CA VAL A 243 1.04 2.05 -18.93
C VAL A 243 2.02 1.78 -17.80
N SER A 244 2.24 2.74 -16.90
CA SER A 244 3.09 2.55 -15.73
C SER A 244 2.54 1.47 -14.78
N GLN A 245 1.23 1.43 -14.55
CA GLN A 245 0.64 0.45 -13.62
C GLN A 245 0.67 -0.98 -14.16
N SER A 246 0.66 -1.18 -15.48
CA SER A 246 0.79 -2.52 -16.09
C SER A 246 2.06 -3.28 -15.64
N ILE A 247 3.09 -2.54 -15.19
CA ILE A 247 4.36 -3.09 -14.71
C ILE A 247 4.37 -3.20 -13.18
N TYR A 248 3.90 -2.16 -12.47
CA TYR A 248 4.09 -2.01 -11.03
C TYR A 248 2.90 -2.42 -10.15
N ARG A 249 1.70 -2.63 -10.71
CA ARG A 249 0.50 -3.08 -10.00
C ARG A 249 0.57 -4.59 -9.71
N LYS A 250 1.62 -5.00 -9.00
CA LYS A 250 1.89 -6.38 -8.58
C LYS A 250 1.93 -6.43 -7.06
N ASP A 251 1.19 -7.37 -6.48
CA ASP A 251 1.33 -7.65 -5.06
C ASP A 251 2.69 -8.30 -4.79
N PRO A 252 3.56 -7.71 -3.95
CA PRO A 252 4.85 -8.29 -3.63
C PRO A 252 4.75 -9.68 -2.97
N TRP A 253 3.63 -10.00 -2.31
CA TRP A 253 3.41 -11.30 -1.69
C TRP A 253 2.84 -12.33 -2.64
N ALA A 254 2.09 -11.93 -3.68
CA ALA A 254 1.49 -12.86 -4.63
C ALA A 254 2.51 -13.75 -5.35
N GLU A 255 3.73 -13.28 -5.61
CA GLU A 255 4.79 -14.12 -6.19
C GLU A 255 5.36 -15.14 -5.19
N HIS A 256 5.47 -14.75 -3.92
CA HIS A 256 6.00 -15.58 -2.83
C HIS A 256 4.96 -16.56 -2.27
N ALA A 257 3.67 -16.28 -2.50
CA ALA A 257 2.52 -17.02 -1.99
C ALA A 257 1.95 -18.07 -2.96
N ARG A 258 2.63 -18.34 -4.09
CA ARG A 258 2.15 -19.23 -5.17
C ARG A 258 2.02 -20.69 -4.74
N ASP A 259 2.84 -21.14 -3.80
CA ASP A 259 2.84 -22.52 -3.34
C ASP A 259 1.82 -22.75 -2.23
N LYS A 260 1.09 -23.85 -2.38
CA LYS A 260 0.02 -24.26 -1.46
C LYS A 260 0.64 -24.56 -0.09
N ALA A 261 0.23 -23.81 0.94
CA ALA A 261 0.46 -24.22 2.31
C ALA A 261 -0.15 -25.62 2.52
N GLN A 262 0.57 -26.51 3.21
CA GLN A 262 -0.12 -27.62 3.87
C GLN A 262 -1.10 -26.99 4.84
N ASN A 263 -2.38 -27.35 4.69
CA ASN A 263 -3.52 -26.66 5.29
C ASN A 263 -3.25 -26.18 6.73
N TYR A 264 -3.42 -24.88 6.96
CA TYR A 264 -3.49 -24.34 8.32
C TYR A 264 -4.66 -25.03 9.04
N ALA A 265 -4.35 -25.86 10.02
CA ALA A 265 -5.37 -26.39 10.93
C ALA A 265 -5.68 -25.29 11.96
N PRO A 266 -6.95 -24.90 12.15
CA PRO A 266 -7.29 -23.97 13.23
C PRO A 266 -6.82 -24.55 14.57
N LEU A 267 -6.20 -23.70 15.40
CA LEU A 267 -5.74 -24.09 16.75
C LEU A 267 -6.87 -24.65 17.63
N ALA A 268 -8.12 -24.30 17.32
CA ALA A 268 -9.32 -24.88 17.90
C ALA A 268 -10.42 -24.98 16.85
N ASP A 269 -11.05 -26.16 16.76
CA ASP A 269 -12.31 -26.34 16.05
C ASP A 269 -13.44 -25.79 16.94
N LEU A 270 -14.04 -24.68 16.52
CA LEU A 270 -15.16 -24.04 17.21
C LEU A 270 -16.51 -24.48 16.64
N THR A 271 -16.55 -25.56 15.85
CA THR A 271 -17.80 -26.15 15.40
C THR A 271 -18.64 -26.53 16.62
N PRO A 272 -19.83 -25.94 16.82
CA PRO A 272 -20.69 -26.32 17.92
C PRO A 272 -21.07 -27.78 17.76
N LEU A 273 -20.60 -28.65 18.67
CA LEU A 273 -21.16 -29.98 18.78
C LEU A 273 -22.62 -29.81 19.23
N ALA A 274 -23.54 -30.43 18.49
CA ALA A 274 -24.93 -30.51 18.90
C ALA A 274 -24.97 -31.10 20.32
N ALA A 275 -25.57 -30.38 21.27
CA ALA A 275 -25.77 -30.88 22.61
C ALA A 275 -26.74 -32.09 22.54
N GLU A 276 -26.30 -33.24 23.02
CA GLU A 276 -27.15 -34.41 23.25
C GLU A 276 -28.16 -34.16 24.37
#